data_AF-A0A357EAR3-F1
#
_entry.id   AF-A0A357EAR3-F1
#
_cell.length_a   1.000
_cell.length_b   1.000
_cell.length_c   1.000
_cell.angle_alpha   90.00
_cell.angle_beta   90.00
_cell.angle_gamma   90.00
#
_symmetry.space_group_name_H-M   'P 1'
#
loop_
_entity.id
_entity.type
_entity.pdbx_description
1 polymer ?
#
loop_
_entity_poly.entity_id
_entity_poly.type
_entity_poly.pdbx_seq_one_letter_code
_entity_poly.pdbx_strand_id
1 'polypeptide(L)'
;RTLDPYSGLLRSVFDRHCIPFVTNGGTPLIQEPLCKLLLQLASLPINDFYVTTVLDLIASPLYRSFKLLDGSPHYRPEQWKAMVSALRITHGRDEWERVKRASQSVLTLQDERDEEAQGGSLDVVPEVAALCWQVVEDLFRSCETVPLQATIREHVDVLEQLASRHLFHQEAEGSETDHSDDTRSYSIWQAIQQTWDGLRSLDILGEELSWAEFVELLQHALERASVPVSSVSNQGVTILDAMAARGTPFKALFVIGLNEKHFPRYIREDPFLRDRHRVVLDSTLGFKIDEKLAGYDEETLLFTLLCQAATRRLSLSYQRADENGRVSVVSPYVEQGVRRLGQLECPVETVPRRLTDRVAHRPAIRQYLPPREFARWMVLQGHDPASFLQAMGHDTELFRHAVTAVTMIEQDVPALTLFDGQTGPLPSHWSRVMRRGVAPTPLERYARCPFQYFGADVLRLEPVRLTMGKEPDALVIGILLHSGLRHAYASLVGKGWPATSLPGDTVRRVAEEAVVKAAVECEREHPPGHFLLWELAK
;
A
#
# COMPACT_ATOMS: atom_id res chain seq x y z
N ARG A 1 -11.05 25.98 -2.96
CA ARG A 1 -9.92 26.94 -2.89
C ARG A 1 -8.68 26.37 -3.57
N THR A 2 -8.21 25.20 -3.11
CA THR A 2 -7.24 24.34 -3.78
C THR A 2 -7.95 23.09 -4.31
N LEU A 3 -7.28 22.33 -5.19
CA LEU A 3 -7.81 21.08 -5.73
C LEU A 3 -7.28 19.84 -4.99
N ASP A 4 -6.26 19.98 -4.15
CA ASP A 4 -5.57 18.87 -3.46
C ASP A 4 -6.51 17.91 -2.71
N PRO A 5 -7.52 18.37 -1.95
CA PRO A 5 -8.44 17.46 -1.25
C PRO A 5 -9.32 16.64 -2.19
N TYR A 6 -9.44 17.05 -3.45
CA TYR A 6 -10.33 16.43 -4.44
C TYR A 6 -9.56 15.65 -5.50
N SER A 7 -8.26 15.88 -5.66
CA SER A 7 -7.44 15.37 -6.78
C SER A 7 -7.57 13.84 -6.97
N GLY A 8 -7.52 13.06 -5.89
CA GLY A 8 -7.68 11.60 -5.91
C GLY A 8 -9.08 11.13 -6.30
N LEU A 9 -10.12 11.94 -6.09
CA LEU A 9 -11.51 11.59 -6.42
C LEU A 9 -11.95 12.12 -7.78
N LEU A 10 -11.40 13.25 -8.24
CA LEU A 10 -11.83 13.94 -9.46
C LEU A 10 -11.93 13.01 -10.66
N ARG A 11 -10.82 12.34 -11.00
CA ARG A 11 -10.79 11.39 -12.14
C ARG A 11 -11.81 10.27 -11.95
N SER A 12 -11.81 9.62 -10.77
CA SER A 12 -12.72 8.50 -10.50
C SER A 12 -14.21 8.85 -10.61
N VAL A 13 -14.59 10.07 -10.24
CA VAL A 13 -15.98 10.53 -10.26
C VAL A 13 -16.39 10.97 -11.67
N PHE A 14 -15.56 11.76 -12.34
CA PHE A 14 -15.87 12.25 -13.68
C PHE A 14 -15.86 11.11 -14.70
N ASP A 15 -14.92 10.16 -14.61
CA ASP A 15 -14.88 8.96 -15.45
C ASP A 15 -16.12 8.10 -15.22
N ARG A 16 -16.53 7.93 -13.95
CA ARG A 16 -17.75 7.19 -13.57
C ARG A 16 -19.02 7.78 -14.18
N HIS A 17 -19.08 9.11 -14.34
CA HIS A 17 -20.22 9.81 -14.95
C HIS A 17 -20.01 10.12 -16.44
N CYS A 18 -18.90 9.66 -17.04
CA CYS A 18 -18.51 9.94 -18.42
C CYS A 18 -18.51 11.44 -18.76
N ILE A 19 -18.08 12.28 -17.82
CA ILE A 19 -17.97 13.73 -18.00
C ILE A 19 -16.52 14.05 -18.34
N PRO A 20 -16.19 14.43 -19.58
CA PRO A 20 -14.84 14.87 -19.91
C PRO A 20 -14.53 16.15 -19.12
N PHE A 21 -13.31 16.27 -18.63
CA PHE A 21 -12.86 17.45 -17.90
C PHE A 21 -11.41 17.80 -18.20
N VAL A 22 -11.07 19.07 -18.01
CA VAL A 22 -9.70 19.60 -18.00
C VAL A 22 -9.46 20.21 -16.65
N THR A 23 -8.29 19.96 -16.06
CA THR A 23 -7.92 20.52 -14.76
C THR A 23 -6.50 21.08 -14.75
N ASN A 24 -6.29 22.14 -13.97
CA ASN A 24 -4.95 22.63 -13.63
C ASN A 24 -4.39 21.97 -12.36
N GLY A 25 -5.16 21.08 -11.73
CA GLY A 25 -4.71 20.29 -10.59
C GLY A 25 -3.81 19.14 -11.02
N GLY A 26 -2.83 18.84 -10.17
CA GLY A 26 -1.95 17.68 -10.31
C GLY A 26 -2.17 16.64 -9.21
N THR A 27 -1.78 15.40 -9.46
CA THR A 27 -1.53 14.40 -8.40
C THR A 27 -0.08 14.53 -7.94
N PRO A 28 0.20 14.63 -6.63
CA PRO A 28 1.57 14.63 -6.12
C PRO A 28 2.34 13.39 -6.62
N LEU A 29 3.58 13.58 -7.09
CA LEU A 29 4.38 12.48 -7.63
C LEU A 29 4.57 11.35 -6.62
N ILE A 30 4.74 11.69 -5.33
CA ILE A 30 4.87 10.72 -4.23
C ILE A 30 3.71 9.72 -4.11
N GLN A 31 2.53 10.04 -4.66
CA GLN A 31 1.37 9.14 -4.64
C GLN A 31 1.44 8.09 -5.77
N GLU A 32 2.19 8.36 -6.84
CA GLU A 32 2.32 7.48 -7.99
C GLU A 32 3.13 6.22 -7.65
N PRO A 33 2.69 5.01 -8.05
CA PRO A 33 3.37 3.76 -7.74
C PRO A 33 4.84 3.72 -8.19
N LEU A 34 5.14 4.31 -9.35
CA LEU A 34 6.50 4.38 -9.89
C LEU A 34 7.44 5.16 -8.96
N CYS A 35 7.00 6.30 -8.42
CA CYS A 35 7.81 7.10 -7.49
C CYS A 35 8.03 6.39 -6.16
N LYS A 36 7.03 5.63 -5.68
CA LYS A 36 7.18 4.79 -4.48
C LYS A 36 8.23 3.71 -4.69
N LEU A 37 8.22 3.03 -5.83
CA LEU A 37 9.23 2.03 -6.18
C LEU A 37 10.61 2.65 -6.35
N LEU A 38 10.71 3.82 -6.94
CA LEU A 38 11.96 4.57 -7.08
C LEU A 38 12.55 4.93 -5.71
N LEU A 39 11.73 5.37 -4.75
CA LEU A 39 12.17 5.60 -3.37
C LEU A 39 12.51 4.30 -2.64
N GLN A 40 11.78 3.22 -2.88
CA GLN A 40 12.11 1.89 -2.34
C GLN A 40 13.48 1.42 -2.87
N LEU A 41 13.73 1.55 -4.17
CA LEU A 41 15.01 1.24 -4.82
C LEU A 41 16.14 2.08 -4.21
N ALA A 42 15.95 3.39 -4.08
CA ALA A 42 16.94 4.28 -3.49
C ALA A 42 17.19 4.00 -2.01
N SER A 43 16.19 3.55 -1.25
CA SER A 43 16.33 3.25 0.19
C SER A 43 16.86 1.85 0.51
N LEU A 44 17.08 0.98 -0.49
CA LEU A 44 17.62 -0.38 -0.27
C LEU A 44 18.96 -0.39 0.48
N PRO A 45 19.98 0.42 0.10
CA PRO A 45 21.26 0.41 0.82
C PRO A 45 21.14 0.98 2.23
N ILE A 46 20.21 1.92 2.45
CA ILE A 46 19.98 2.58 3.74
C ILE A 46 19.35 1.58 4.74
N ASN A 47 18.43 0.74 4.25
CA ASN A 47 17.71 -0.24 5.05
C ASN A 47 18.38 -1.63 5.07
N ASP A 48 19.67 -1.70 4.73
CA ASP A 48 20.45 -2.93 4.64
C ASP A 48 19.71 -4.06 3.89
N PHE A 49 19.14 -3.74 2.73
CA PHE A 49 18.42 -4.71 1.89
C PHE A 49 17.30 -5.47 2.61
N TYR A 50 16.54 -4.74 3.44
CA TYR A 50 15.40 -5.28 4.18
C TYR A 50 14.45 -6.08 3.30
N VAL A 51 14.08 -7.26 3.78
CA VAL A 51 13.45 -8.32 2.99
C VAL A 51 12.16 -7.90 2.29
N THR A 52 11.30 -7.15 2.99
CA THR A 52 10.01 -6.74 2.41
C THR A 52 10.22 -5.72 1.29
N THR A 53 11.16 -4.79 1.44
CA THR A 53 11.45 -3.76 0.43
C THR A 53 12.02 -4.39 -0.84
N VAL A 54 12.93 -5.36 -0.71
CA VAL A 54 13.47 -6.10 -1.86
C VAL A 54 12.37 -6.88 -2.57
N LEU A 55 11.54 -7.63 -1.82
CA LEU A 55 10.45 -8.43 -2.40
C LEU A 55 9.38 -7.56 -3.07
N ASP A 56 8.98 -6.45 -2.45
CA ASP A 56 8.00 -5.52 -3.01
C ASP A 56 8.52 -4.88 -4.30
N LEU A 57 9.82 -4.59 -4.38
CA LEU A 57 10.45 -4.07 -5.58
C LEU A 57 10.47 -5.12 -6.69
N ILE A 58 11.07 -6.30 -6.47
CA ILE A 58 11.28 -7.30 -7.54
C ILE A 58 10.00 -8.01 -7.99
N ALA A 59 8.95 -8.00 -7.16
CA ALA A 59 7.63 -8.54 -7.51
C ALA A 59 6.74 -7.50 -8.20
N SER A 60 7.16 -6.24 -8.26
CA SER A 60 6.39 -5.16 -8.87
C SER A 60 6.31 -5.34 -10.40
N PRO A 61 5.15 -5.09 -11.03
CA PRO A 61 5.03 -5.08 -12.49
C PRO A 61 5.85 -3.96 -13.15
N LEU A 62 6.26 -2.94 -12.39
CA LEU A 62 7.08 -1.84 -12.89
C LEU A 62 8.59 -2.12 -12.77
N TYR A 63 8.98 -3.24 -12.16
CA TYR A 63 10.37 -3.63 -12.03
C TYR A 63 10.88 -4.29 -13.31
N ARG A 64 11.95 -3.73 -13.85
CA ARG A 64 12.64 -4.25 -15.03
C ARG A 64 13.79 -5.13 -14.57
N SER A 65 13.75 -6.41 -14.91
CA SER A 65 14.90 -7.29 -14.79
C SER A 65 15.67 -7.37 -16.11
N PHE A 66 16.98 -7.61 -16.03
CA PHE A 66 17.81 -7.95 -17.19
C PHE A 66 17.31 -9.21 -17.93
N LYS A 67 16.65 -10.13 -17.22
CA LYS A 67 15.96 -11.27 -17.83
C LYS A 67 14.48 -10.95 -18.01
N LEU A 68 13.88 -11.39 -19.11
CA LEU A 68 12.42 -11.37 -19.24
C LEU A 68 11.81 -12.26 -18.15
N LEU A 69 11.22 -11.63 -17.14
CA LEU A 69 10.43 -12.31 -16.11
C LEU A 69 9.07 -12.73 -16.68
N ASP A 70 8.49 -11.86 -17.51
CA ASP A 70 7.24 -12.12 -18.20
C ASP A 70 7.38 -13.31 -19.16
N GLY A 71 6.52 -14.31 -18.97
CA GLY A 71 6.52 -15.55 -19.75
C GLY A 71 7.47 -16.64 -19.23
N SER A 72 8.31 -16.36 -18.21
CA SER A 72 9.07 -17.41 -17.54
C SER A 72 8.15 -18.28 -16.68
N PRO A 73 8.10 -19.61 -16.89
CA PRO A 73 7.32 -20.51 -16.02
C PRO A 73 7.83 -20.53 -14.57
N HIS A 74 9.05 -20.02 -14.35
CA HIS A 74 9.73 -19.97 -13.06
C HIS A 74 9.57 -18.62 -12.34
N TYR A 75 8.92 -17.61 -12.96
CA TYR A 75 8.57 -16.37 -12.27
C TYR A 75 7.36 -16.62 -11.36
N ARG A 76 7.62 -16.78 -10.06
CA ARG A 76 6.63 -17.09 -9.03
C ARG A 76 6.86 -16.22 -7.78
N PRO A 77 6.44 -14.94 -7.78
CA PRO A 77 6.63 -14.03 -6.66
C PRO A 77 6.09 -14.57 -5.33
N GLU A 78 4.97 -15.28 -5.36
CA GLU A 78 4.39 -15.91 -4.16
C GLU A 78 5.31 -17.01 -3.59
N GLN A 79 5.97 -17.78 -4.45
CA GLN A 79 6.96 -18.79 -4.01
C GLN A 79 8.25 -18.13 -3.52
N TRP A 80 8.64 -16.97 -4.07
CA TRP A 80 9.78 -16.20 -3.54
C TRP A 80 9.51 -15.72 -2.12
N LYS A 81 8.33 -15.17 -1.84
CA LYS A 81 7.92 -14.75 -0.49
C LYS A 81 7.95 -15.92 0.50
N ALA A 82 7.36 -17.06 0.12
CA ALA A 82 7.36 -18.27 0.95
C ALA A 82 8.78 -18.79 1.22
N MET A 83 9.60 -18.90 0.16
CA MET A 83 11.00 -19.35 0.26
C MET A 83 11.82 -18.45 1.17
N VAL A 84 11.76 -17.13 0.97
CA VAL A 84 12.56 -16.16 1.74
C VAL A 84 12.15 -16.16 3.21
N SER A 85 10.85 -16.31 3.50
CA SER A 85 10.35 -16.49 4.86
C SER A 85 10.86 -17.79 5.49
N ALA A 86 10.86 -18.91 4.76
CA ALA A 86 11.33 -20.19 5.26
C ALA A 86 12.85 -20.22 5.49
N LEU A 87 13.62 -19.53 4.64
CA LEU A 87 15.06 -19.33 4.80
C LEU A 87 15.40 -18.33 5.92
N ARG A 88 14.38 -17.73 6.54
CA ARG A 88 14.46 -16.74 7.62
C ARG A 88 15.37 -15.57 7.28
N ILE A 89 15.23 -15.05 6.06
CA ILE A 89 15.97 -13.89 5.58
C ILE A 89 15.24 -12.63 6.04
N THR A 90 15.98 -11.71 6.62
CA THR A 90 15.47 -10.47 7.21
C THR A 90 16.15 -9.23 6.62
N HIS A 91 17.48 -9.22 6.54
CA HIS A 91 18.28 -8.10 6.05
C HIS A 91 19.68 -8.59 5.64
N GLY A 92 20.43 -7.74 4.94
CA GLY A 92 21.83 -7.97 4.63
C GLY A 92 22.07 -8.97 3.51
N ARG A 93 23.10 -8.71 2.72
CA ARG A 93 23.48 -9.56 1.58
C ARG A 93 23.78 -11.01 1.97
N ASP A 94 24.41 -11.20 3.13
CA ASP A 94 24.85 -12.51 3.62
C ASP A 94 23.67 -13.45 3.91
N GLU A 95 22.54 -12.91 4.40
CA GLU A 95 21.33 -13.70 4.59
C GLU A 95 20.71 -14.09 3.25
N TRP A 96 20.69 -13.15 2.29
CA TRP A 96 20.17 -13.39 0.94
C TRP A 96 20.97 -14.47 0.18
N GLU A 97 22.25 -14.70 0.49
CA GLU A 97 23.02 -15.83 -0.08
C GLU A 97 22.42 -17.20 0.25
N ARG A 98 21.56 -17.31 1.27
CA ARG A 98 20.82 -18.54 1.55
C ARG A 98 19.93 -18.94 0.35
N VAL A 99 19.42 -17.98 -0.42
CA VAL A 99 18.65 -18.24 -1.65
C VAL A 99 19.54 -18.92 -2.71
N LYS A 100 20.81 -18.53 -2.82
CA LYS A 100 21.79 -19.16 -3.71
C LYS A 100 22.06 -20.62 -3.34
N ARG A 101 22.05 -20.96 -2.04
CA ARG A 101 22.17 -22.36 -1.59
C ARG A 101 20.89 -23.13 -1.91
N ALA A 102 19.72 -22.51 -1.71
CA ALA A 102 18.42 -23.10 -2.04
C ALA A 102 18.24 -23.33 -3.55
N SER A 103 18.99 -22.65 -4.42
CA SER A 103 18.96 -22.91 -5.86
C SER A 103 19.72 -24.16 -6.31
N GLN A 104 20.38 -24.89 -5.40
CA GLN A 104 21.16 -26.09 -5.72
C GLN A 104 20.37 -27.39 -5.55
N SER A 105 19.27 -27.37 -4.80
CA SER A 105 18.43 -28.54 -4.51
C SER A 105 16.97 -28.12 -4.35
N VAL A 106 16.02 -29.02 -4.63
CA VAL A 106 14.59 -28.74 -4.38
C VAL A 106 14.42 -28.38 -2.90
N LEU A 107 13.85 -27.20 -2.64
CA LEU A 107 13.53 -26.77 -1.29
C LEU A 107 12.10 -27.18 -0.99
N THR A 108 11.95 -28.24 -0.20
CA THR A 108 10.65 -28.67 0.32
C THR A 108 10.33 -27.83 1.54
N LEU A 109 9.41 -26.89 1.40
CA LEU A 109 8.89 -26.13 2.53
C LEU A 109 7.91 -27.01 3.30
N GLN A 110 8.36 -27.54 4.44
CA GLN A 110 7.51 -28.27 5.38
C GLN A 110 6.95 -27.29 6.40
N ASP A 111 5.65 -27.39 6.69
CA ASP A 111 5.06 -26.68 7.81
C ASP A 111 5.55 -27.37 9.10
N GLU A 112 6.53 -26.75 9.79
CA GLU A 112 7.19 -27.30 10.99
C GLU A 112 6.20 -27.54 12.15
N ARG A 113 4.93 -27.13 12.01
CA ARG A 113 3.91 -27.31 13.05
C ARG A 113 3.37 -28.73 13.17
N ASP A 114 3.60 -29.62 12.21
CA ASP A 114 3.15 -31.01 12.31
C ASP A 114 4.08 -31.97 11.52
N GLU A 115 5.03 -32.63 12.20
CA GLU A 115 5.81 -33.75 11.63
C GLU A 115 4.92 -34.91 11.11
N GLU A 116 3.63 -34.92 11.43
CA GLU A 116 2.70 -36.00 11.08
C GLU A 116 1.60 -35.60 10.07
N ALA A 117 1.52 -34.32 9.70
CA ALA A 117 0.60 -33.86 8.67
C ALA A 117 1.33 -33.68 7.35
N GLN A 118 0.95 -34.47 6.34
CA GLN A 118 1.10 -34.07 4.94
C GLN A 118 0.21 -32.84 4.68
N GLY A 119 0.47 -31.70 5.33
CA GLY A 119 0.20 -30.37 4.78
C GLY A 119 0.97 -30.26 3.47
N GLY A 120 0.43 -29.52 2.50
CA GLY A 120 1.02 -29.50 1.17
C GLY A 120 2.46 -28.99 1.28
N SER A 121 3.45 -29.84 1.02
CA SER A 121 4.81 -29.34 0.90
C SER A 121 4.85 -28.41 -0.30
N LEU A 122 5.18 -27.14 -0.08
CA LEU A 122 5.45 -26.26 -1.18
C LEU A 122 6.86 -26.55 -1.65
N ASP A 123 6.98 -27.38 -2.68
CA ASP A 123 8.25 -27.65 -3.33
C ASP A 123 8.63 -26.44 -4.20
N VAL A 124 9.60 -25.67 -3.73
CA VAL A 124 10.21 -24.61 -4.53
C VAL A 124 11.28 -25.27 -5.40
N VAL A 125 10.99 -25.31 -6.70
CA VAL A 125 11.87 -25.91 -7.71
C VAL A 125 13.16 -25.07 -7.82
N PRO A 126 14.36 -25.68 -7.97
CA PRO A 126 15.63 -24.96 -7.99
C PRO A 126 15.70 -23.79 -8.97
N GLU A 127 15.05 -23.89 -10.13
CA GLU A 127 15.02 -22.83 -11.14
C GLU A 127 14.28 -21.58 -10.65
N VAL A 128 13.26 -21.72 -9.79
CA VAL A 128 12.54 -20.60 -9.18
C VAL A 128 13.46 -19.87 -8.19
N ALA A 129 14.20 -20.60 -7.36
CA ALA A 129 15.18 -20.06 -6.44
C ALA A 129 16.36 -19.42 -7.17
N ALA A 130 16.84 -20.06 -8.24
CA ALA A 130 17.91 -19.54 -9.10
C ALA A 130 17.51 -18.22 -9.76
N LEU A 131 16.29 -18.13 -10.29
CA LEU A 131 15.77 -16.89 -10.88
C LEU A 131 15.68 -15.78 -9.83
N CYS A 132 15.15 -16.08 -8.64
CA CYS A 132 15.08 -15.12 -7.53
C CYS A 132 16.48 -14.60 -7.17
N TRP A 133 17.44 -15.49 -6.94
CA TRP A 133 18.82 -15.10 -6.61
C TRP A 133 19.46 -14.26 -7.71
N GLN A 134 19.28 -14.61 -8.98
CA GLN A 134 19.84 -13.83 -10.10
C GLN A 134 19.30 -12.41 -10.15
N VAL A 135 18.00 -12.23 -9.91
CA VAL A 135 17.36 -10.90 -9.87
C VAL A 135 17.90 -10.08 -8.70
N VAL A 136 17.95 -10.68 -7.51
CA VAL A 136 18.45 -10.05 -6.28
C VAL A 136 19.94 -9.71 -6.41
N GLU A 137 20.75 -10.60 -6.98
CA GLU A 137 22.18 -10.39 -7.17
C GLU A 137 22.46 -9.23 -8.14
N ASP A 138 21.69 -9.12 -9.25
CA ASP A 138 21.83 -8.01 -10.19
C ASP A 138 21.44 -6.67 -9.56
N LEU A 139 20.36 -6.67 -8.77
CA LEU A 139 19.92 -5.51 -7.98
C LEU A 139 21.01 -5.08 -7.00
N PHE A 140 21.56 -6.00 -6.21
CA PHE A 140 22.60 -5.70 -5.23
C PHE A 140 23.87 -5.17 -5.89
N ARG A 141 24.31 -5.79 -6.99
CA ARG A 141 25.46 -5.32 -7.76
C ARG A 141 25.27 -3.89 -8.29
N SER A 142 24.04 -3.54 -8.64
CA SER A 142 23.73 -2.18 -9.06
C SER A 142 23.78 -1.20 -7.89
N CYS A 143 23.31 -1.61 -6.71
CA CYS A 143 23.40 -0.78 -5.50
C CYS A 143 24.84 -0.58 -4.98
N GLU A 144 25.81 -1.42 -5.39
CA GLU A 144 27.24 -1.22 -5.05
C GLU A 144 27.83 0.06 -5.67
N THR A 145 27.21 0.61 -6.71
CA THR A 145 27.68 1.86 -7.33
C THR A 145 27.26 3.12 -6.57
N VAL A 146 26.48 2.97 -5.49
CA VAL A 146 26.01 4.08 -4.66
C VAL A 146 27.18 4.66 -3.84
N PRO A 147 27.52 5.95 -4.03
CA PRO A 147 28.61 6.56 -3.29
C PRO A 147 28.21 6.85 -1.83
N LEU A 148 29.16 6.70 -0.90
CA LEU A 148 28.95 7.02 0.51
C LEU A 148 28.71 8.53 0.73
N GLN A 149 29.51 9.36 0.06
CA GLN A 149 29.39 10.80 -0.01
C GLN A 149 29.65 11.24 -1.45
N ALA A 150 28.81 12.13 -1.96
CA ALA A 150 28.94 12.70 -3.29
C ALA A 150 28.14 13.99 -3.40
N THR A 151 28.36 14.73 -4.47
CA THR A 151 27.56 15.92 -4.81
C THR A 151 26.13 15.54 -5.20
N ILE A 152 25.21 16.51 -5.18
CA ILE A 152 23.80 16.29 -5.55
C ILE A 152 23.72 15.76 -6.99
N ARG A 153 24.51 16.31 -7.91
CA ARG A 153 24.53 15.85 -9.32
C ARG A 153 24.93 14.39 -9.43
N GLU A 154 26.03 14.00 -8.80
CA GLU A 154 26.52 12.61 -8.85
C GLU A 154 25.49 11.62 -8.27
N HIS A 155 24.83 11.98 -7.17
CA HIS A 155 23.75 11.18 -6.60
C HIS A 155 22.55 11.03 -7.54
N VAL A 156 22.14 12.11 -8.22
CA VAL A 156 21.07 12.06 -9.23
C VAL A 156 21.48 11.16 -10.40
N ASP A 157 22.73 11.25 -10.86
CA ASP A 157 23.22 10.45 -11.99
C ASP A 157 23.26 8.95 -11.64
N VAL A 158 23.66 8.60 -10.42
CA VAL A 158 23.61 7.22 -9.91
C VAL A 158 22.15 6.73 -9.78
N LEU A 159 21.25 7.57 -9.26
CA LEU A 159 19.83 7.23 -9.17
C LEU A 159 19.20 6.98 -10.55
N GLU A 160 19.54 7.81 -11.54
CA GLU A 160 19.07 7.66 -12.92
C GLU A 160 19.59 6.36 -13.55
N GLN A 161 20.84 5.98 -13.28
CA GLN A 161 21.40 4.69 -13.72
C GLN A 161 20.69 3.50 -13.05
N LEU A 162 20.39 3.59 -11.74
CA LEU A 162 19.62 2.57 -11.04
C LEU A 162 18.20 2.44 -11.61
N ALA A 163 17.51 3.56 -11.80
CA ALA A 163 16.15 3.60 -12.32
C ALA A 163 16.07 3.06 -13.76
N SER A 164 16.97 3.46 -14.65
CA SER A 164 16.98 2.99 -16.05
C SER A 164 17.24 1.48 -16.19
N ARG A 165 18.02 0.90 -15.26
CA ARG A 165 18.29 -0.54 -15.22
C ARG A 165 17.14 -1.34 -14.62
N HIS A 166 16.54 -0.85 -13.53
CA HIS A 166 15.62 -1.63 -12.68
C HIS A 166 14.15 -1.23 -12.76
N LEU A 167 13.80 -0.14 -13.46
CA LEU A 167 12.42 0.30 -13.64
C LEU A 167 12.06 0.32 -15.13
N PHE A 168 10.84 -0.06 -15.45
CA PHE A 168 10.34 0.05 -16.82
C PHE A 168 10.16 1.53 -17.20
N HIS A 169 10.94 1.95 -18.19
CA HIS A 169 10.71 3.17 -18.95
C HIS A 169 10.17 2.77 -20.31
N GLN A 170 8.89 3.05 -20.56
CA GLN A 170 8.32 2.89 -21.89
C GLN A 170 8.70 4.16 -22.67
N GLU A 171 9.66 4.04 -23.59
CA GLU A 171 9.91 5.09 -24.57
C GLU A 171 8.73 5.14 -25.54
N ALA A 172 8.32 6.34 -25.96
CA ALA A 172 7.20 6.56 -26.84
C ALA A 172 7.51 6.10 -28.27
N GLU A 173 7.62 4.80 -28.51
CA GLU A 173 7.63 4.24 -29.86
C GLU A 173 6.17 3.96 -30.26
N GLY A 174 5.73 4.71 -31.28
CA GLY A 174 4.35 4.82 -31.74
C GLY A 174 3.65 3.49 -32.01
N SER A 175 2.81 3.07 -31.08
CA SER A 175 1.67 2.22 -31.39
C SER A 175 0.45 3.13 -31.59
N GLU A 176 -0.18 3.05 -32.77
CA GLU A 176 -1.37 3.82 -33.16
C GLU A 176 -2.65 3.40 -32.40
N THR A 177 -2.50 2.71 -31.25
CA THR A 177 -3.59 2.32 -30.37
C THR A 177 -3.64 3.25 -29.17
N ASP A 178 -4.60 4.17 -29.24
CA ASP A 178 -4.97 5.24 -28.30
C ASP A 178 -5.32 4.69 -26.89
N HIS A 179 -4.33 4.18 -26.16
CA HIS A 179 -4.47 3.81 -24.75
C HIS A 179 -4.11 5.00 -23.87
N SER A 180 -5.10 5.54 -23.16
CA SER A 180 -4.94 6.68 -22.24
C SER A 180 -3.90 6.48 -21.14
N ASP A 181 -3.55 5.23 -20.82
CA ASP A 181 -2.55 4.90 -19.80
C ASP A 181 -1.10 5.17 -20.26
N ASP A 182 -0.80 5.01 -21.55
CA ASP A 182 0.55 5.25 -22.09
C ASP A 182 0.96 6.73 -21.97
N THR A 183 -0.01 7.64 -22.20
CA THR A 183 0.22 9.08 -22.06
C THR A 183 0.49 9.49 -20.61
N ARG A 184 -0.13 8.80 -19.64
CA ARG A 184 0.08 9.09 -18.21
C ARG A 184 1.45 8.62 -17.76
N SER A 185 1.85 7.40 -18.11
CA SER A 185 3.19 6.87 -17.79
C SER A 185 4.30 7.78 -18.31
N TYR A 186 4.15 8.30 -19.54
CA TYR A 186 5.07 9.29 -20.10
C TYR A 186 5.10 10.59 -19.28
N SER A 187 3.94 11.13 -18.90
CA SER A 187 3.85 12.36 -18.09
C SER A 187 4.48 12.20 -16.71
N ILE A 188 4.36 11.01 -16.09
CA ILE A 188 5.00 10.70 -14.80
C ILE A 188 6.52 10.71 -14.95
N TRP A 189 7.06 10.00 -15.94
CA TRP A 189 8.50 9.99 -16.20
C TRP A 189 9.05 11.39 -16.52
N GLN A 190 8.31 12.17 -17.31
CA GLN A 190 8.68 13.55 -17.60
C GLN A 190 8.75 14.40 -16.31
N ALA A 191 7.80 14.24 -15.39
CA ALA A 191 7.81 14.95 -14.12
C ALA A 191 8.93 14.47 -13.17
N ILE A 192 9.29 13.18 -13.20
CA ILE A 192 10.47 12.65 -12.49
C ILE A 192 11.75 13.30 -13.03
N GLN A 193 11.91 13.34 -14.35
CA GLN A 193 13.06 13.96 -15.01
C GLN A 193 13.18 15.46 -14.68
N GLN A 194 12.07 16.20 -14.71
CA GLN A 194 12.03 17.60 -14.27
C GLN A 194 12.43 17.77 -12.80
N THR A 195 12.06 16.81 -11.94
CA THR A 195 12.43 16.82 -10.52
C THR A 195 13.93 16.59 -10.37
N TRP A 196 14.51 15.64 -11.13
CA TRP A 196 15.96 15.39 -11.17
C TRP A 196 16.75 16.59 -11.70
N ASP A 197 16.29 17.25 -12.76
CA ASP A 197 16.91 18.48 -13.27
C ASP A 197 16.86 19.61 -12.24
N GLY A 198 15.75 19.72 -11.50
CA GLY A 198 15.61 20.65 -10.38
C GLY A 198 16.63 20.37 -9.27
N LEU A 199 16.83 19.10 -8.90
CA LEU A 199 17.85 18.69 -7.93
C LEU A 199 19.27 18.99 -8.43
N ARG A 200 19.57 18.68 -9.70
CA ARG A 200 20.86 19.01 -10.34
C ARG A 200 21.18 20.51 -10.32
N SER A 201 20.16 21.37 -10.30
CA SER A 201 20.39 22.83 -10.20
C SER A 201 20.92 23.27 -8.83
N LEU A 202 20.70 22.47 -7.78
CA LEU A 202 21.20 22.72 -6.42
C LEU A 202 22.68 22.41 -6.25
N ASP A 203 23.28 21.74 -7.24
CA ASP A 203 24.70 21.38 -7.30
C ASP A 203 25.64 22.61 -7.21
N ILE A 204 25.12 23.81 -7.47
CA ILE A 204 25.81 25.10 -7.29
C ILE A 204 26.28 25.31 -5.84
N LEU A 205 25.63 24.67 -4.87
CA LEU A 205 26.05 24.71 -3.46
C LEU A 205 27.41 24.06 -3.23
N GLY A 206 27.78 23.08 -4.08
CA GLY A 206 29.06 22.37 -3.98
C GLY A 206 29.23 21.54 -2.70
N GLU A 207 28.14 21.26 -1.98
CA GLU A 207 28.16 20.45 -0.76
C GLU A 207 28.05 18.96 -1.10
N GLU A 208 28.83 18.14 -0.39
CA GLU A 208 28.74 16.68 -0.44
C GLU A 208 27.69 16.21 0.59
N LEU A 209 26.80 15.32 0.14
CA LEU A 209 25.78 14.70 0.97
C LEU A 209 26.03 13.20 1.08
N SER A 210 25.63 12.61 2.19
CA SER A 210 25.45 11.16 2.26
C SER A 210 24.27 10.72 1.40
N TRP A 211 24.29 9.45 0.97
CA TRP A 211 23.15 8.88 0.23
C TRP A 211 21.83 8.98 1.01
N ALA A 212 21.87 8.85 2.34
CA ALA A 212 20.68 8.97 3.18
C ALA A 212 20.08 10.37 3.15
N GLU A 213 20.90 11.41 3.29
CA GLU A 213 20.47 12.82 3.18
C GLU A 213 19.93 13.13 1.78
N PHE A 214 20.56 12.58 0.74
CA PHE A 214 20.06 12.70 -0.63
C PHE A 214 18.69 12.05 -0.82
N VAL A 215 18.45 10.85 -0.27
CA VAL A 215 17.14 10.17 -0.35
C VAL A 215 16.06 10.96 0.39
N GLU A 216 16.39 11.58 1.53
CA GLU A 216 15.48 12.50 2.21
C GLU A 216 15.16 13.73 1.35
N LEU A 217 16.18 14.35 0.75
CA LEU A 217 15.99 15.48 -0.17
C LEU A 217 15.13 15.11 -1.39
N LEU A 218 15.38 13.94 -1.98
CA LEU A 218 14.60 13.38 -3.09
C LEU A 218 13.13 13.18 -2.69
N GLN A 219 12.87 12.64 -1.50
CA GLN A 219 11.50 12.47 -0.99
C GLN A 219 10.79 13.83 -0.91
N HIS A 220 11.42 14.86 -0.32
CA HIS A 220 10.85 16.20 -0.24
C HIS A 220 10.60 16.81 -1.63
N ALA A 221 11.49 16.58 -2.60
CA ALA A 221 11.32 17.04 -3.97
C ALA A 221 10.11 16.36 -4.65
N LEU A 222 9.96 15.05 -4.50
CA LEU A 222 8.84 14.27 -5.05
C LEU A 222 7.50 14.59 -4.37
N GLU A 223 7.49 14.95 -3.08
CA GLU A 223 6.29 15.40 -2.36
C GLU A 223 5.76 16.74 -2.91
N ARG A 224 6.66 17.61 -3.38
CA ARG A 224 6.32 18.94 -3.92
C ARG A 224 5.98 18.91 -5.41
N ALA A 225 6.56 17.96 -6.14
CA ALA A 225 6.30 17.77 -7.56
C ALA A 225 4.94 17.11 -7.80
N SER A 226 4.32 17.41 -8.94
CA SER A 226 3.00 16.87 -9.29
C SER A 226 2.89 16.58 -10.77
N VAL A 227 2.06 15.59 -11.12
CA VAL A 227 1.73 15.22 -12.50
C VAL A 227 0.33 15.73 -12.82
N PRO A 228 0.12 16.38 -13.97
CA PRO A 228 -1.21 16.82 -14.39
C PRO A 228 -2.22 15.68 -14.39
N VAL A 229 -3.40 15.88 -13.80
CA VAL A 229 -4.46 14.85 -13.79
C VAL A 229 -5.02 14.60 -15.20
N SER A 230 -5.02 15.64 -16.04
CA SER A 230 -5.41 15.57 -17.45
C SER A 230 -4.42 16.38 -18.29
N SER A 231 -3.76 15.75 -19.27
CA SER A 231 -2.89 16.43 -20.24
C SER A 231 -3.62 16.79 -21.55
N VAL A 232 -4.76 16.15 -21.82
CA VAL A 232 -5.50 16.35 -23.07
C VAL A 232 -6.46 17.53 -22.93
N SER A 233 -6.28 18.53 -23.80
CA SER A 233 -7.24 19.61 -23.99
C SER A 233 -8.52 19.02 -24.58
N ASN A 234 -9.59 19.00 -23.77
CA ASN A 234 -10.92 18.62 -24.22
C ASN A 234 -11.91 19.78 -24.02
N GLN A 235 -13.03 19.76 -24.75
CA GLN A 235 -14.10 20.76 -24.63
C GLN A 235 -15.06 20.45 -23.46
N GLY A 236 -14.58 19.73 -22.45
CA GLY A 236 -15.36 19.29 -21.30
C GLY A 236 -15.48 20.33 -20.19
N VAL A 237 -15.72 19.86 -18.97
CA VAL A 237 -15.82 20.69 -17.77
C VAL A 237 -14.43 21.18 -17.37
N THR A 238 -14.25 22.49 -17.18
CA THR A 238 -12.99 23.03 -16.65
C THR A 238 -13.02 23.04 -15.12
N ILE A 239 -12.07 22.36 -14.49
CA ILE A 239 -11.89 22.28 -13.05
C ILE A 239 -10.65 23.07 -12.69
N LEU A 240 -10.80 24.13 -11.91
CA LEU A 240 -9.72 25.04 -11.58
C LEU A 240 -9.64 25.28 -10.08
N ASP A 241 -8.44 25.50 -9.57
CA ASP A 241 -8.30 26.18 -8.28
C ASP A 241 -8.84 27.63 -8.37
N ALA A 242 -9.09 28.23 -7.21
CA ALA A 242 -9.68 29.56 -7.15
C ALA A 242 -8.81 30.65 -7.79
N MET A 243 -7.47 30.52 -7.71
CA MET A 243 -6.52 31.49 -8.26
C MET A 243 -6.46 31.42 -9.78
N ALA A 244 -6.59 30.24 -10.36
CA ALA A 244 -6.65 30.04 -11.81
C ALA A 244 -8.00 30.44 -12.39
N ALA A 245 -9.10 30.24 -11.65
CA ALA A 245 -10.44 30.63 -12.11
C ALA A 245 -10.70 32.15 -12.07
N ARG A 246 -9.92 32.93 -11.31
CA ARG A 246 -10.17 34.37 -11.15
C ARG A 246 -10.04 35.10 -12.48
N GLY A 247 -11.04 35.92 -12.82
CA GLY A 247 -11.02 36.74 -14.04
C GLY A 247 -11.35 36.00 -15.34
N THR A 248 -11.66 34.70 -15.31
CA THR A 248 -12.20 33.97 -16.46
C THR A 248 -13.73 33.89 -16.35
N PRO A 249 -14.51 34.32 -17.35
CA PRO A 249 -15.97 34.23 -17.30
C PRO A 249 -16.46 32.81 -17.61
N PHE A 250 -17.42 32.32 -16.82
CA PHE A 250 -18.07 31.02 -16.97
C PHE A 250 -19.59 31.19 -17.15
N LYS A 251 -20.21 30.36 -18.00
CA LYS A 251 -21.68 30.31 -18.11
C LYS A 251 -22.31 29.78 -16.83
N ALA A 252 -21.79 28.68 -16.31
CA ALA A 252 -22.16 28.11 -15.03
C ALA A 252 -20.89 27.86 -14.21
N LEU A 253 -20.85 28.35 -12.97
CA LEU A 253 -19.74 28.17 -12.05
C LEU A 253 -20.19 27.40 -10.80
N PHE A 254 -19.47 26.34 -10.49
CA PHE A 254 -19.65 25.55 -9.27
C PHE A 254 -18.47 25.81 -8.35
N VAL A 255 -18.72 26.47 -7.22
CA VAL A 255 -17.71 26.69 -6.17
C VAL A 255 -17.91 25.61 -5.11
N ILE A 256 -16.91 24.74 -4.99
CA ILE A 256 -16.93 23.61 -4.06
C ILE A 256 -16.01 23.83 -2.86
N GLY A 257 -16.30 23.14 -1.75
CA GLY A 257 -15.49 23.18 -0.54
C GLY A 257 -15.56 24.51 0.20
N LEU A 258 -16.72 25.16 0.22
CA LEU A 258 -16.98 26.37 1.01
C LEU A 258 -17.18 26.03 2.49
N ASN A 259 -16.13 25.50 3.09
CA ASN A 259 -16.04 25.18 4.51
C ASN A 259 -15.07 26.13 5.20
N GLU A 260 -15.28 26.34 6.51
CA GLU A 260 -14.38 27.16 7.33
C GLU A 260 -12.92 26.66 7.20
N LYS A 261 -11.96 27.59 7.21
CA LYS A 261 -10.50 27.36 7.07
C LYS A 261 -10.04 26.80 5.72
N HIS A 262 -10.95 26.34 4.87
CA HIS A 262 -10.66 25.92 3.50
C HIS A 262 -10.84 27.06 2.52
N PHE A 263 -11.97 27.77 2.61
CA PHE A 263 -12.21 28.98 1.84
C PHE A 263 -13.15 29.92 2.61
N PRO A 264 -12.66 30.98 3.28
CA PRO A 264 -11.29 31.49 3.27
C PRO A 264 -10.28 30.52 3.89
N ARG A 265 -9.05 30.53 3.37
CA ARG A 265 -7.94 29.83 4.02
C ARG A 265 -7.66 30.45 5.39
N TYR A 266 -7.27 29.62 6.36
CA TYR A 266 -6.82 30.12 7.66
C TYR A 266 -5.40 30.68 7.55
N ILE A 267 -5.26 32.00 7.68
CA ILE A 267 -3.98 32.68 7.55
C ILE A 267 -3.39 32.91 8.94
N ARG A 268 -2.13 32.49 9.11
CA ARG A 268 -1.34 32.70 10.32
C ARG A 268 -0.19 33.66 10.01
N GLU A 269 0.11 34.49 11.00
CA GLU A 269 1.31 35.31 11.01
C GLU A 269 2.56 34.41 11.03
N ASP A 270 3.63 34.88 10.40
CA ASP A 270 4.94 34.23 10.45
C ASP A 270 5.53 34.37 11.88
N PRO A 271 5.90 33.26 12.56
CA PRO A 271 6.44 33.34 13.92
C PRO A 271 7.73 34.14 14.04
N PHE A 272 8.58 34.12 13.02
CA PHE A 272 9.87 34.79 12.97
C PHE A 272 9.71 36.25 12.52
N LEU A 273 9.03 36.46 11.39
CA LEU A 273 8.78 37.80 10.83
C LEU A 273 7.32 38.22 10.95
N ARG A 274 6.94 38.59 12.17
CA ARG A 274 5.61 39.11 12.53
C ARG A 274 5.22 40.35 11.73
N ASP A 275 3.93 40.52 11.46
CA ASP A 275 3.34 41.63 10.71
C ASP A 275 3.67 42.98 11.36
N ARG A 276 3.69 43.05 12.70
CA ARG A 276 4.17 44.25 13.42
C ARG A 276 5.60 44.65 13.01
N HIS A 277 6.48 43.68 12.75
CA HIS A 277 7.84 43.96 12.30
C HIS A 277 7.85 44.36 10.82
N ARG A 278 6.99 43.76 10.00
CA ARG A 278 6.83 44.11 8.57
C ARG A 278 6.42 45.58 8.39
N VAL A 279 5.45 46.05 9.18
CA VAL A 279 5.02 47.47 9.19
C VAL A 279 6.15 48.40 9.60
N VAL A 280 6.96 48.03 10.61
CA VAL A 280 8.12 48.82 11.03
C VAL A 280 9.19 48.87 9.94
N LEU A 281 9.49 47.74 9.28
CA LEU A 281 10.46 47.67 8.19
C LEU A 281 10.03 48.52 6.98
N ASP A 282 8.73 48.49 6.63
CA ASP A 282 8.18 49.31 5.54
C ASP A 282 8.28 50.80 5.87
N SER A 283 7.79 51.20 7.06
CA SER A 283 7.79 52.61 7.48
C SER A 283 9.19 53.19 7.78
N THR A 284 10.15 52.37 8.23
CA THR A 284 11.47 52.85 8.66
C THR A 284 12.54 52.70 7.58
N LEU A 285 12.52 51.59 6.85
CA LEU A 285 13.56 51.26 5.86
C LEU A 285 13.05 51.35 4.41
N GLY A 286 11.76 51.56 4.19
CA GLY A 286 11.15 51.60 2.86
C GLY A 286 11.06 50.23 2.19
N PHE A 287 11.32 49.14 2.91
CA PHE A 287 11.17 47.78 2.40
C PHE A 287 9.74 47.31 2.65
N LYS A 288 8.89 47.43 1.63
CA LYS A 288 7.53 46.92 1.69
C LYS A 288 7.54 45.40 1.71
N ILE A 289 7.21 44.84 2.87
CA ILE A 289 6.95 43.42 3.05
C ILE A 289 5.47 43.29 3.39
N ASP A 290 4.70 42.62 2.53
CA ASP A 290 3.25 42.50 2.75
C ASP A 290 2.94 41.76 4.06
N GLU A 291 1.98 42.34 4.80
CA GLU A 291 1.41 41.74 6.01
C GLU A 291 0.73 40.42 5.67
N LYS A 292 0.98 39.38 6.47
CA LYS A 292 0.34 38.08 6.26
C LYS A 292 -1.16 38.15 6.50
N LEU A 293 -1.60 38.84 7.55
CA LEU A 293 -3.01 38.92 7.93
C LEU A 293 -3.87 39.71 6.93
N ALA A 294 -3.28 40.63 6.16
CA ALA A 294 -3.95 41.31 5.05
C ALA A 294 -4.43 40.32 3.96
N GLY A 295 -3.91 39.09 3.92
CA GLY A 295 -4.38 38.05 3.03
C GLY A 295 -5.85 37.63 3.24
N TYR A 296 -6.49 37.99 4.36
CA TYR A 296 -7.94 37.78 4.52
C TYR A 296 -8.76 38.67 3.57
N ASP A 297 -8.27 39.88 3.28
CA ASP A 297 -8.88 40.76 2.30
C ASP A 297 -8.67 40.22 0.87
N GLU A 298 -7.49 39.64 0.60
CA GLU A 298 -7.22 38.96 -0.67
C GLU A 298 -8.15 37.77 -0.92
N GLU A 299 -8.39 36.93 0.09
CA GLU A 299 -9.34 35.81 -0.02
C GLU A 299 -10.77 36.31 -0.27
N THR A 300 -11.13 37.44 0.34
CA THR A 300 -12.45 38.07 0.16
C THR A 300 -12.61 38.67 -1.24
N LEU A 301 -11.55 39.29 -1.76
CA LEU A 301 -11.49 39.74 -3.14
C LEU A 301 -11.54 38.56 -4.12
N LEU A 302 -10.82 37.48 -3.85
CA LEU A 302 -10.82 36.28 -4.68
C LEU A 302 -12.23 35.69 -4.78
N PHE A 303 -12.93 35.52 -3.66
CA PHE A 303 -14.31 35.05 -3.65
C PHE A 303 -15.25 36.00 -4.41
N THR A 304 -15.04 37.31 -4.28
CA THR A 304 -15.79 38.33 -5.02
C THR A 304 -15.63 38.14 -6.53
N LEU A 305 -14.39 38.00 -7.01
CA LEU A 305 -14.08 37.81 -8.43
C LEU A 305 -14.67 36.51 -8.97
N LEU A 306 -14.67 35.43 -8.17
CA LEU A 306 -15.32 34.17 -8.55
C LEU A 306 -16.83 34.33 -8.68
N CYS A 307 -17.49 35.05 -7.76
CA CYS A 307 -18.92 35.31 -7.87
C CYS A 307 -19.26 36.08 -9.15
N GLN A 308 -18.41 37.03 -9.55
CA GLN A 308 -18.57 37.83 -10.77
C GLN A 308 -18.23 37.07 -12.05
N ALA A 309 -17.41 36.02 -11.96
CA ALA A 309 -17.08 35.17 -13.10
C ALA A 309 -18.29 34.39 -13.64
N ALA A 310 -19.31 34.14 -12.82
CA ALA A 310 -20.51 33.43 -13.22
C ALA A 310 -21.50 34.35 -13.99
N THR A 311 -21.79 34.02 -15.25
CA THR A 311 -22.65 34.86 -16.11
C THR A 311 -24.11 34.41 -16.17
N ARG A 312 -24.42 33.12 -15.93
CA ARG A 312 -25.81 32.62 -15.88
C ARG A 312 -26.16 31.91 -14.57
N ARG A 313 -25.26 31.09 -14.05
CA ARG A 313 -25.54 30.29 -12.83
C ARG A 313 -24.31 30.23 -11.93
N LEU A 314 -24.50 30.56 -10.66
CA LEU A 314 -23.54 30.29 -9.59
C LEU A 314 -24.10 29.21 -8.68
N SER A 315 -23.30 28.22 -8.31
CA SER A 315 -23.66 27.18 -7.36
C SER A 315 -22.59 27.09 -6.29
N LEU A 316 -22.98 27.37 -5.05
CA LEU A 316 -22.09 27.35 -3.89
C LEU A 316 -22.37 26.05 -3.11
N SER A 317 -21.32 25.26 -2.87
CA SER A 317 -21.46 23.98 -2.17
C SER A 317 -20.43 23.83 -1.05
N TYR A 318 -20.88 23.20 0.03
CA TYR A 318 -20.10 22.94 1.23
C TYR A 318 -20.41 21.53 1.75
N GLN A 319 -19.45 20.93 2.45
CA GLN A 319 -19.64 19.64 3.10
C GLN A 319 -20.28 19.85 4.48
N ARG A 320 -21.26 19.01 4.86
CA ARG A 320 -21.86 19.06 6.21
C ARG A 320 -21.06 18.28 7.23
N ALA A 321 -20.29 17.31 6.79
CA ALA A 321 -19.45 16.48 7.62
C ALA A 321 -18.22 16.03 6.84
N ASP A 322 -17.14 15.79 7.57
CA ASP A 322 -15.92 15.19 7.03
C ASP A 322 -16.08 13.69 6.78
N GLU A 323 -15.01 13.04 6.32
CA GLU A 323 -14.97 11.60 6.05
C GLU A 323 -15.26 10.74 7.30
N ASN A 324 -14.95 11.27 8.49
CA ASN A 324 -15.21 10.62 9.78
C ASN A 324 -16.63 10.88 10.30
N GLY A 325 -17.45 11.64 9.56
CA GLY A 325 -18.79 12.03 9.96
C GLY A 325 -18.85 13.16 10.99
N ARG A 326 -17.73 13.83 11.30
CA ARG A 326 -17.72 15.01 12.17
C ARG A 326 -18.29 16.20 11.42
N VAL A 327 -19.14 16.97 12.09
CA VAL A 327 -19.79 18.14 11.49
C VAL A 327 -18.73 19.15 11.02
N SER A 328 -18.87 19.60 9.77
CA SER A 328 -18.02 20.62 9.18
C SER A 328 -18.71 21.97 9.24
N VAL A 329 -17.97 23.00 9.65
CA VAL A 329 -18.49 24.37 9.71
C VAL A 329 -18.56 24.97 8.30
N VAL A 330 -19.66 25.65 8.01
CA VAL A 330 -19.92 26.32 6.73
C VAL A 330 -19.07 27.59 6.65
N SER A 331 -18.54 27.89 5.46
CA SER A 331 -17.78 29.12 5.24
C SER A 331 -18.68 30.37 5.36
N PRO A 332 -18.19 31.47 5.95
CA PRO A 332 -18.89 32.76 5.95
C PRO A 332 -19.15 33.31 4.53
N TYR A 333 -18.39 32.87 3.52
CA TYR A 333 -18.58 33.29 2.14
C TYR A 333 -19.90 32.79 1.52
N VAL A 334 -20.49 31.72 2.05
CA VAL A 334 -21.82 31.26 1.59
C VAL A 334 -22.87 32.34 1.87
N GLU A 335 -22.90 32.86 3.09
CA GLU A 335 -23.82 33.94 3.47
C GLU A 335 -23.50 35.24 2.72
N GLN A 336 -22.22 35.58 2.58
CA GLN A 336 -21.79 36.77 1.83
C GLN A 336 -22.21 36.70 0.35
N GLY A 337 -22.08 35.54 -0.29
CA GLY A 337 -22.47 35.32 -1.68
C GLY A 337 -23.98 35.47 -1.89
N VAL A 338 -24.78 34.90 -0.99
CA VAL A 338 -26.25 35.01 -1.02
C VAL A 338 -26.70 36.47 -0.90
N ARG A 339 -26.16 37.20 0.08
CA ARG A 339 -26.45 38.64 0.27
C ARG A 339 -26.08 39.48 -0.95
N ARG A 340 -24.93 39.22 -1.58
CA ARG A 340 -24.45 39.97 -2.75
C ARG A 340 -25.27 39.75 -4.01
N LEU A 341 -25.87 38.57 -4.17
CA LEU A 341 -26.75 38.27 -5.30
C LEU A 341 -28.17 38.86 -5.12
N GLY A 342 -28.42 39.59 -4.04
CA GLY A 342 -29.73 40.19 -3.75
C GLY A 342 -30.81 39.17 -3.43
N GLN A 343 -30.43 37.91 -3.19
CA GLN A 343 -31.35 36.86 -2.77
C GLN A 343 -31.31 36.79 -1.25
N LEU A 344 -32.35 37.28 -0.58
CA LEU A 344 -32.44 37.22 0.90
C LEU A 344 -32.65 35.79 1.41
N GLU A 345 -33.22 34.91 0.58
CA GLU A 345 -33.43 33.49 0.88
C GLU A 345 -33.11 32.65 -0.36
N CYS A 346 -31.92 32.04 -0.40
CA CYS A 346 -31.60 31.00 -1.37
C CYS A 346 -31.84 29.65 -0.69
N PRO A 347 -32.77 28.80 -1.17
CA PRO A 347 -33.03 27.52 -0.53
C PRO A 347 -31.78 26.65 -0.58
N VAL A 348 -31.31 26.22 0.60
CA VAL A 348 -30.19 25.29 0.70
C VAL A 348 -30.66 23.93 0.22
N GLU A 349 -30.20 23.52 -0.94
CA GLU A 349 -30.48 22.19 -1.45
C GLU A 349 -29.66 21.14 -0.70
N THR A 350 -30.35 20.29 0.06
CA THR A 350 -29.69 19.21 0.78
C THR A 350 -29.60 17.94 -0.07
N VAL A 351 -28.40 17.57 -0.53
CA VAL A 351 -28.19 16.28 -1.22
C VAL A 351 -28.19 15.13 -0.20
N PRO A 352 -29.13 14.17 -0.28
CA PRO A 352 -29.15 13.00 0.62
C PRO A 352 -27.99 12.03 0.37
N ARG A 353 -27.59 11.26 1.39
CA ARG A 353 -26.59 10.19 1.23
C ARG A 353 -27.16 8.94 0.55
N ARG A 354 -28.39 8.54 0.92
CA ARG A 354 -29.02 7.33 0.39
C ARG A 354 -29.45 7.55 -1.05
N LEU A 355 -29.18 6.56 -1.90
CA LEU A 355 -29.59 6.59 -3.31
C LEU A 355 -31.11 6.73 -3.45
N THR A 356 -31.88 6.04 -2.61
CA THR A 356 -33.35 6.12 -2.58
C THR A 356 -33.84 7.53 -2.38
N ASP A 357 -33.25 8.22 -1.40
CA ASP A 357 -33.65 9.56 -1.05
C ASP A 357 -33.20 10.53 -2.15
N ARG A 358 -31.99 10.36 -2.72
CA ARG A 358 -31.52 11.16 -3.87
C ARG A 358 -32.50 11.08 -5.05
N VAL A 359 -32.92 9.87 -5.42
CA VAL A 359 -33.86 9.67 -6.54
C VAL A 359 -35.25 10.20 -6.19
N ALA A 360 -35.71 10.05 -4.95
CA ALA A 360 -37.00 10.61 -4.50
C ALA A 360 -37.01 12.15 -4.55
N HIS A 361 -35.92 12.80 -4.11
CA HIS A 361 -35.79 14.27 -4.16
C HIS A 361 -35.64 14.78 -5.60
N ARG A 362 -34.96 14.02 -6.47
CA ARG A 362 -34.76 14.37 -7.88
C ARG A 362 -34.92 13.16 -8.80
N PRO A 363 -36.14 12.84 -9.25
CA PRO A 363 -36.38 11.68 -10.11
C PRO A 363 -35.57 11.69 -11.41
N ALA A 364 -35.27 12.88 -11.94
CA ALA A 364 -34.47 13.07 -13.15
C ALA A 364 -33.04 12.54 -13.03
N ILE A 365 -32.46 12.35 -11.83
CA ILE A 365 -31.10 11.78 -11.72
C ILE A 365 -31.03 10.33 -12.17
N ARG A 366 -32.17 9.63 -12.21
CA ARG A 366 -32.25 8.21 -12.59
C ARG A 366 -31.61 7.95 -13.96
N GLN A 367 -31.79 8.87 -14.91
CA GLN A 367 -31.25 8.74 -16.26
C GLN A 367 -29.73 8.98 -16.34
N TYR A 368 -29.12 9.47 -15.26
CA TYR A 368 -27.70 9.79 -15.15
C TYR A 368 -26.99 8.96 -14.06
N LEU A 369 -27.64 7.92 -13.54
CA LEU A 369 -27.02 7.03 -12.58
C LEU A 369 -25.90 6.23 -13.27
N PRO A 370 -24.70 6.18 -12.68
CA PRO A 370 -23.66 5.27 -13.15
C PRO A 370 -24.16 3.83 -13.17
N PRO A 371 -23.62 2.95 -14.05
CA PRO A 371 -24.11 1.57 -14.21
C PRO A 371 -24.24 0.81 -12.88
N ARG A 372 -23.24 0.92 -12.00
CA ARG A 372 -23.28 0.27 -10.67
C ARG A 372 -24.38 0.82 -9.77
N GLU A 373 -24.65 2.13 -9.78
CA GLU A 373 -25.74 2.73 -9.00
C GLU A 373 -27.11 2.39 -9.59
N PHE A 374 -27.21 2.32 -10.92
CA PHE A 374 -28.44 1.90 -11.59
C PHE A 374 -28.78 0.43 -11.30
N ALA A 375 -27.79 -0.47 -11.33
CA ALA A 375 -27.98 -1.87 -10.94
C ALA A 375 -28.46 -2.00 -9.48
N ARG A 376 -27.84 -1.24 -8.55
CA ARG A 376 -28.30 -1.16 -7.15
C ARG A 376 -29.74 -0.65 -7.05
N TRP A 377 -30.08 0.38 -7.82
CA TRP A 377 -31.43 0.90 -7.88
C TRP A 377 -32.43 -0.15 -8.38
N MET A 378 -32.12 -0.90 -9.44
CA MET A 378 -32.95 -2.00 -9.95
C MET A 378 -33.24 -3.04 -8.86
N VAL A 379 -32.21 -3.50 -8.15
CA VAL A 379 -32.34 -4.45 -7.05
C VAL A 379 -33.23 -3.91 -5.93
N LEU A 380 -33.05 -2.65 -5.53
CA LEU A 380 -33.89 -2.01 -4.51
C LEU A 380 -35.36 -1.88 -4.93
N GLN A 381 -35.65 -1.91 -6.23
CA GLN A 381 -37.01 -1.93 -6.79
C GLN A 381 -37.50 -3.36 -7.07
N GLY A 382 -36.77 -4.40 -6.66
CA GLY A 382 -37.14 -5.81 -6.90
C GLY A 382 -36.94 -6.30 -8.33
N HIS A 383 -36.14 -5.60 -9.14
CA HIS A 383 -35.81 -6.01 -10.52
C HIS A 383 -34.46 -6.71 -10.57
N ASP A 384 -34.32 -7.72 -11.43
CA ASP A 384 -33.05 -8.41 -11.69
C ASP A 384 -32.15 -7.58 -12.64
N PRO A 385 -30.97 -7.11 -12.19
CA PRO A 385 -30.04 -6.35 -13.03
C PRO A 385 -29.12 -7.25 -13.89
N ALA A 386 -29.24 -8.58 -13.86
CA ALA A 386 -28.30 -9.49 -14.51
C ALA A 386 -28.08 -9.19 -16.00
N SER A 387 -29.15 -9.00 -16.78
CA SER A 387 -29.05 -8.68 -18.21
C SER A 387 -28.38 -7.32 -18.47
N PHE A 388 -28.64 -6.34 -17.60
CA PHE A 388 -28.01 -5.02 -17.66
C PHE A 388 -26.51 -5.11 -17.32
N LEU A 389 -26.14 -5.83 -16.27
CA LEU A 389 -24.75 -6.05 -15.89
C LEU A 389 -23.96 -6.77 -17.00
N GLN A 390 -24.57 -7.79 -17.61
CA GLN A 390 -23.98 -8.50 -18.74
C GLN A 390 -23.72 -7.56 -19.92
N ALA A 391 -24.70 -6.72 -20.29
CA ALA A 391 -24.56 -5.74 -21.36
C ALA A 391 -23.46 -4.69 -21.08
N MET A 392 -23.18 -4.40 -19.80
CA MET A 392 -22.12 -3.49 -19.36
C MET A 392 -20.76 -4.19 -19.17
N GLY A 393 -20.64 -5.48 -19.51
CA GLY A 393 -19.39 -6.24 -19.39
C GLY A 393 -19.02 -6.60 -17.93
N HIS A 394 -19.99 -6.62 -17.02
CA HIS A 394 -19.78 -7.04 -15.64
C HIS A 394 -20.04 -8.53 -15.43
N ASP A 395 -19.35 -9.13 -14.45
CA ASP A 395 -19.52 -10.53 -14.08
C ASP A 395 -20.91 -10.78 -13.48
N THR A 396 -21.78 -11.33 -14.30
CA THR A 396 -23.17 -11.62 -13.96
C THR A 396 -23.28 -12.86 -13.08
N GLU A 397 -22.35 -13.79 -13.20
CA GLU A 397 -22.38 -15.04 -12.46
C GLU A 397 -22.00 -14.81 -11.00
N LEU A 398 -20.94 -14.03 -10.77
CA LEU A 398 -20.59 -13.58 -9.43
C LEU A 398 -21.75 -12.84 -8.76
N PHE A 399 -22.44 -11.98 -9.49
CA PHE A 399 -23.61 -11.26 -8.98
C PHE A 399 -24.74 -12.22 -8.60
N ARG A 400 -25.10 -13.18 -9.46
CA ARG A 400 -26.14 -14.18 -9.16
C ARG A 400 -25.79 -15.04 -7.96
N HIS A 401 -24.54 -15.48 -7.86
CA HIS A 401 -24.06 -16.21 -6.68
C HIS A 401 -24.17 -15.36 -5.42
N ALA A 402 -23.79 -14.09 -5.47
CA ALA A 402 -23.91 -13.17 -4.34
C ALA A 402 -25.38 -12.95 -3.93
N VAL A 403 -26.29 -12.72 -4.88
CA VAL A 403 -27.74 -12.56 -4.60
C VAL A 403 -28.32 -13.83 -4.00
N THR A 404 -27.94 -15.00 -4.53
CA THR A 404 -28.37 -16.29 -4.01
C THR A 404 -27.87 -16.48 -2.58
N ALA A 405 -26.59 -16.20 -2.32
CA ALA A 405 -26.02 -16.29 -0.97
C ALA A 405 -26.73 -15.37 0.01
N VAL A 406 -26.92 -14.09 -0.32
CA VAL A 406 -27.65 -13.14 0.54
C VAL A 406 -29.08 -13.60 0.78
N THR A 407 -29.77 -14.07 -0.25
CA THR A 407 -31.15 -14.58 -0.12
C THR A 407 -31.21 -15.78 0.82
N MET A 408 -30.23 -16.69 0.77
CA MET A 408 -30.18 -17.86 1.65
C MET A 408 -29.77 -17.50 3.08
N ILE A 409 -28.89 -16.50 3.27
CA ILE A 409 -28.48 -16.01 4.59
C ILE A 409 -29.60 -15.24 5.29
N GLU A 410 -30.37 -14.45 4.54
CA GLU A 410 -31.49 -13.66 5.08
C GLU A 410 -32.77 -14.50 5.28
N GLN A 411 -32.78 -15.76 4.83
CA GLN A 411 -33.89 -16.67 5.13
C GLN A 411 -33.84 -17.07 6.61
N ASP A 412 -34.90 -16.74 7.33
CA ASP A 412 -35.09 -17.16 8.73
C ASP A 412 -35.55 -18.63 8.79
N VAL A 413 -34.70 -19.53 8.30
CA VAL A 413 -34.89 -20.98 8.41
C VAL A 413 -34.13 -21.50 9.64
N PRO A 414 -34.75 -22.38 10.45
CA PRO A 414 -34.11 -22.90 11.66
C PRO A 414 -32.96 -23.89 11.38
N ALA A 415 -32.83 -24.37 10.15
CA ALA A 415 -31.76 -25.28 9.75
C ALA A 415 -30.58 -24.49 9.15
N LEU A 416 -29.38 -24.78 9.63
CA LEU A 416 -28.15 -24.26 9.03
C LEU A 416 -28.03 -24.71 7.57
N THR A 417 -27.57 -23.81 6.72
CA THR A 417 -27.35 -24.03 5.30
C THR A 417 -25.85 -24.11 4.99
N LEU A 418 -25.51 -24.37 3.72
CA LEU A 418 -24.12 -24.29 3.24
C LEU A 418 -23.51 -22.88 3.43
N PHE A 419 -24.35 -21.84 3.47
CA PHE A 419 -23.92 -20.45 3.67
C PHE A 419 -23.67 -20.11 5.14
N ASP A 420 -24.16 -20.95 6.07
CA ASP A 420 -23.91 -20.85 7.51
C ASP A 420 -22.65 -21.63 7.94
N GLY A 421 -21.84 -22.08 6.98
CA GLY A 421 -20.62 -22.85 7.23
C GLY A 421 -20.83 -24.35 7.38
N GLN A 422 -22.02 -24.88 7.03
CA GLN A 422 -22.23 -26.32 6.96
C GLN A 422 -21.53 -26.88 5.72
N THR A 423 -20.42 -27.58 5.89
CA THR A 423 -19.60 -28.11 4.77
C THR A 423 -20.03 -29.48 4.26
N GLY A 424 -21.09 -30.04 4.83
CA GLY A 424 -21.56 -31.39 4.53
C GLY A 424 -20.62 -32.48 5.09
N PRO A 425 -20.78 -33.74 4.62
CA PRO A 425 -19.93 -34.83 5.07
C PRO A 425 -18.50 -34.69 4.53
N LEU A 426 -17.51 -34.95 5.40
CA LEU A 426 -16.08 -34.85 5.08
C LEU A 426 -15.40 -36.24 5.13
N PRO A 427 -15.73 -37.14 4.19
CA PRO A 427 -15.34 -38.55 4.26
C PRO A 427 -13.82 -38.75 4.19
N SER A 428 -13.10 -37.88 3.47
CA SER A 428 -11.63 -37.92 3.36
C SER A 428 -10.95 -37.67 4.71
N HIS A 429 -11.45 -36.73 5.50
CA HIS A 429 -10.96 -36.44 6.85
C HIS A 429 -11.23 -37.60 7.80
N TRP A 430 -12.48 -38.05 7.89
CA TRP A 430 -12.85 -39.13 8.80
C TRP A 430 -12.16 -40.46 8.46
N SER A 431 -11.98 -40.79 7.17
CA SER A 431 -11.21 -41.96 6.76
C SER A 431 -9.75 -41.87 7.19
N ARG A 432 -9.16 -40.68 7.20
CA ARG A 432 -7.79 -40.46 7.68
C ARG A 432 -7.70 -40.67 9.19
N VAL A 433 -8.64 -40.09 9.95
CA VAL A 433 -8.74 -40.26 11.40
C VAL A 433 -8.90 -41.73 11.78
N MET A 434 -9.77 -42.47 11.08
CA MET A 434 -9.97 -43.91 11.35
C MET A 434 -8.71 -44.75 11.07
N ARG A 435 -7.90 -44.36 10.07
CA ARG A 435 -6.67 -45.08 9.72
C ARG A 435 -5.48 -44.77 10.63
N ARG A 436 -5.31 -43.50 11.02
CA ARG A 436 -4.12 -43.03 11.75
C ARG A 436 -4.37 -42.80 13.24
N GLY A 437 -5.62 -42.75 13.68
CA GLY A 437 -5.99 -42.31 15.02
C GLY A 437 -6.02 -40.78 15.13
N VAL A 438 -6.20 -40.31 16.37
CA VAL A 438 -6.23 -38.88 16.71
C VAL A 438 -5.07 -38.58 17.66
N ALA A 439 -4.24 -37.60 17.31
CA ALA A 439 -3.19 -37.12 18.20
C ALA A 439 -3.79 -36.25 19.34
N PRO A 440 -3.12 -36.15 20.51
CA PRO A 440 -3.61 -35.33 21.62
C PRO A 440 -3.81 -33.85 21.25
N THR A 441 -2.87 -33.25 20.50
CA THR A 441 -2.92 -31.81 20.16
C THR A 441 -4.15 -31.41 19.33
N PRO A 442 -4.50 -32.10 18.22
CA PRO A 442 -5.77 -31.87 17.52
C PRO A 442 -7.01 -32.07 18.41
N LEU A 443 -6.98 -33.04 19.32
CA LEU A 443 -8.11 -33.32 20.22
C LEU A 443 -8.30 -32.20 21.25
N GLU A 444 -7.21 -31.70 21.84
CA GLU A 444 -7.22 -30.54 22.73
C GLU A 444 -7.73 -29.29 22.00
N ARG A 445 -7.28 -29.08 20.75
CA ARG A 445 -7.75 -27.97 19.91
C ARG A 445 -9.25 -28.08 19.64
N TYR A 446 -9.76 -29.28 19.33
CA TYR A 446 -11.19 -29.51 19.17
C TYR A 446 -11.98 -29.22 20.45
N ALA A 447 -11.48 -29.70 21.60
CA ALA A 447 -12.11 -29.46 22.90
C ALA A 447 -12.15 -27.97 23.27
N ARG A 448 -11.12 -27.20 22.89
CA ARG A 448 -11.07 -25.75 23.10
C ARG A 448 -11.96 -24.99 22.12
N CYS A 449 -11.90 -25.31 20.84
CA CYS A 449 -12.66 -24.65 19.78
C CYS A 449 -12.84 -25.58 18.57
N PRO A 450 -14.06 -26.14 18.35
CA PRO A 450 -14.34 -26.99 17.19
C PRO A 450 -14.10 -26.30 15.84
N PHE A 451 -14.35 -25.00 15.75
CA PHE A 451 -14.09 -24.23 14.53
C PHE A 451 -12.59 -24.10 14.23
N GLN A 452 -11.76 -23.90 15.27
CA GLN A 452 -10.31 -23.84 15.10
C GLN A 452 -9.74 -25.19 14.61
N TYR A 453 -10.23 -26.30 15.16
CA TYR A 453 -9.92 -27.64 14.67
C TYR A 453 -10.38 -27.82 13.22
N PHE A 454 -11.59 -27.38 12.90
CA PHE A 454 -12.09 -27.45 11.53
C PHE A 454 -11.20 -26.67 10.55
N GLY A 455 -10.78 -25.45 10.89
CA GLY A 455 -9.87 -24.67 10.06
C GLY A 455 -8.47 -25.28 9.92
N ALA A 456 -7.85 -25.69 11.03
CA ALA A 456 -6.46 -26.14 11.06
C ALA A 456 -6.28 -27.62 10.66
N ASP A 457 -7.10 -28.53 11.18
CA ASP A 457 -6.88 -29.97 11.03
C ASP A 457 -7.70 -30.57 9.88
N VAL A 458 -8.89 -30.01 9.62
CA VAL A 458 -9.81 -30.53 8.60
C VAL A 458 -9.57 -29.84 7.25
N LEU A 459 -9.67 -28.50 7.22
CA LEU A 459 -9.44 -27.69 6.03
C LEU A 459 -7.95 -27.45 5.75
N ARG A 460 -7.08 -27.56 6.76
CA ARG A 460 -5.64 -27.32 6.65
C ARG A 460 -5.33 -25.93 6.10
N LEU A 461 -6.02 -24.93 6.65
CA LEU A 461 -5.80 -23.55 6.28
C LEU A 461 -4.45 -23.07 6.83
N GLU A 462 -3.59 -22.65 5.92
CA GLU A 462 -2.30 -22.03 6.26
C GLU A 462 -2.47 -20.52 6.48
N PRO A 463 -1.78 -19.92 7.47
CA PRO A 463 -1.80 -18.49 7.64
C PRO A 463 -1.11 -17.79 6.47
N VAL A 464 -1.80 -16.84 5.83
CA VAL A 464 -1.30 -16.07 4.67
C VAL A 464 -0.05 -15.24 4.99
N ARG A 465 0.22 -14.96 6.26
CA ARG A 465 1.39 -14.19 6.71
C ARG A 465 2.14 -14.96 7.79
N LEU A 466 3.31 -15.47 7.44
CA LEU A 466 4.31 -15.88 8.43
C LEU A 466 4.84 -14.59 9.06
N THR A 467 4.40 -14.31 10.28
CA THR A 467 4.98 -13.19 11.04
C THR A 467 6.30 -13.69 11.59
N MET A 468 7.40 -13.28 10.95
CA MET A 468 8.74 -13.55 11.46
C MET A 468 8.88 -12.82 12.81
N GLY A 469 8.77 -13.57 13.90
CA GLY A 469 9.11 -13.07 15.23
C GLY A 469 10.59 -12.71 15.26
N LYS A 470 10.94 -11.67 16.03
CA LYS A 470 12.35 -11.34 16.26
C LYS A 470 13.04 -12.44 17.09
N GLU A 471 12.28 -13.07 17.98
CA GLU A 471 12.73 -14.16 18.84
C GLU A 471 12.63 -15.52 18.12
N PRO A 472 13.45 -16.51 18.53
CA PRO A 472 13.30 -17.87 18.05
C PRO A 472 11.89 -18.39 18.36
N ASP A 473 11.27 -19.11 17.41
CA ASP A 473 9.97 -19.73 17.65
C ASP A 473 10.05 -20.62 18.90
N ALA A 474 9.03 -20.56 19.75
CA ALA A 474 8.93 -21.39 20.94
C ALA A 474 9.07 -22.89 20.60
N LEU A 475 8.63 -23.29 19.40
CA LEU A 475 8.85 -24.64 18.88
C LEU A 475 10.34 -24.95 18.71
N VAL A 476 11.11 -24.06 18.08
CA VAL A 476 12.55 -24.22 17.87
C VAL A 476 13.29 -24.27 19.20
N ILE A 477 12.90 -23.42 20.16
CA ILE A 477 13.42 -23.47 21.54
C ILE A 477 13.09 -24.82 22.17
N GLY A 478 11.88 -25.33 21.99
CA GLY A 478 11.49 -26.68 22.43
C GLY A 478 12.39 -27.77 21.83
N ILE A 479 12.59 -27.75 20.51
CA ILE A 479 13.46 -28.72 19.80
C ILE A 479 14.89 -28.66 20.32
N LEU A 480 15.44 -27.45 20.52
CA LEU A 480 16.77 -27.23 21.10
C LEU A 480 16.87 -27.85 22.49
N LEU A 481 15.91 -27.56 23.38
CA LEU A 481 15.89 -28.09 24.74
C LEU A 481 15.76 -29.61 24.77
N HIS A 482 14.83 -30.18 23.99
CA HIS A 482 14.63 -31.62 23.89
C HIS A 482 15.86 -32.34 23.33
N SER A 483 16.50 -31.77 22.31
CA SER A 483 17.72 -32.31 21.72
C SER A 483 18.90 -32.22 22.69
N GLY A 484 19.06 -31.08 23.36
CA GLY A 484 20.07 -30.89 24.40
C GLY A 484 19.92 -31.90 25.55
N LEU A 485 18.69 -32.07 26.07
CA LEU A 485 18.40 -33.08 27.09
C LEU A 485 18.69 -34.50 26.58
N ARG A 486 18.29 -34.84 25.35
CA ARG A 486 18.54 -36.15 24.75
C ARG A 486 20.05 -36.45 24.67
N HIS A 487 20.84 -35.51 24.15
CA HIS A 487 22.30 -35.66 24.05
C HIS A 487 22.95 -35.75 25.44
N ALA A 488 22.49 -34.95 26.40
CA ALA A 488 22.99 -34.96 27.77
C ALA A 488 22.70 -36.32 28.43
N TYR A 489 21.46 -36.80 28.40
CA TYR A 489 21.10 -38.09 28.99
C TYR A 489 21.77 -39.27 28.30
N ALA A 490 21.87 -39.27 26.97
CA ALA A 490 22.59 -40.32 26.24
C ALA A 490 24.07 -40.39 26.67
N SER A 491 24.73 -39.24 26.84
CA SER A 491 26.11 -39.15 27.31
C SER A 491 26.25 -39.57 28.79
N LEU A 492 25.33 -39.16 29.66
CA LEU A 492 25.31 -39.53 31.07
C LEU A 492 25.06 -41.04 31.28
N VAL A 493 24.15 -41.63 30.51
CA VAL A 493 23.90 -43.08 30.50
C VAL A 493 25.13 -43.83 30.04
N GLY A 494 25.81 -43.35 28.98
CA GLY A 494 27.10 -43.91 28.54
C GLY A 494 28.20 -43.84 29.59
N LYS A 495 28.11 -42.89 30.54
CA LYS A 495 29.03 -42.72 31.68
C LYS A 495 28.57 -43.44 32.95
N GLY A 496 27.49 -44.21 32.90
CA GLY A 496 27.00 -45.05 34.00
C GLY A 496 25.91 -44.44 34.89
N TRP A 497 25.39 -43.25 34.57
CA TRP A 497 24.23 -42.69 35.28
C TRP A 497 22.93 -43.38 34.82
N PRO A 498 21.93 -43.65 35.69
CA PRO A 498 21.86 -43.30 37.11
C PRO A 498 22.44 -44.35 38.07
N ALA A 499 22.99 -45.46 37.56
CA ALA A 499 23.51 -46.55 38.38
C ALA A 499 24.73 -46.14 39.24
N THR A 500 25.55 -45.22 38.71
CA THR A 500 26.72 -44.65 39.40
C THR A 500 26.51 -43.15 39.59
N SER A 501 26.71 -42.66 40.80
CA SER A 501 26.67 -41.21 41.08
C SER A 501 27.87 -40.53 40.43
N LEU A 502 27.62 -39.59 39.53
CA LEU A 502 28.66 -38.79 38.88
C LEU A 502 28.88 -37.47 39.65
N PRO A 503 30.11 -36.93 39.67
CA PRO A 503 30.37 -35.61 40.25
C PRO A 503 29.55 -34.51 39.56
N GLY A 504 29.06 -33.54 40.33
CA GLY A 504 28.21 -32.44 39.81
C GLY A 504 28.86 -31.65 38.67
N ASP A 505 30.18 -31.44 38.72
CA ASP A 505 30.92 -30.75 37.65
C ASP A 505 30.95 -31.57 36.36
N THR A 506 30.96 -32.90 36.45
CA THR A 506 30.90 -33.79 35.28
C THR A 506 29.52 -33.73 34.63
N VAL A 507 28.45 -33.66 35.44
CA VAL A 507 27.08 -33.51 34.93
C VAL A 507 26.89 -32.16 34.26
N ARG A 508 27.37 -31.07 34.88
CA ARG A 508 27.31 -29.73 34.31
C ARG A 508 28.03 -29.64 32.96
N ARG A 509 29.26 -30.13 32.89
CA ARG A 509 30.04 -30.10 31.63
C ARG A 509 29.38 -30.89 30.51
N VAL A 510 28.80 -32.06 30.83
CA VAL A 510 28.05 -32.86 29.84
C VAL A 510 26.80 -32.15 29.36
N ALA A 511 26.10 -31.43 30.23
CA ALA A 511 24.94 -30.64 29.84
C ALA A 511 25.34 -29.46 28.93
N GLU A 512 26.40 -28.72 29.26
CA GLU A 512 26.92 -27.62 28.43
C GLU A 512 27.37 -28.11 27.05
N GLU A 513 28.17 -29.18 26.99
CA GLU A 513 28.60 -29.82 25.72
C GLU A 513 27.41 -30.29 24.87
N ALA A 514 26.36 -30.81 25.52
CA ALA A 514 25.16 -31.30 24.84
C ALA A 514 24.29 -30.18 24.27
N VAL A 515 24.15 -29.06 24.98
CA VAL A 515 23.43 -27.87 24.49
C VAL A 515 24.16 -27.24 23.31
N VAL A 516 25.49 -27.09 23.38
CA VAL A 516 26.28 -26.57 22.25
C VAL A 516 26.11 -27.45 21.02
N LYS A 517 26.16 -28.78 21.19
CA LYS A 517 25.94 -29.71 20.09
C LYS A 517 24.52 -29.63 19.52
N ALA A 518 23.49 -29.58 20.38
CA ALA A 518 22.10 -29.43 19.96
C ALA A 518 21.88 -28.09 19.24
N ALA A 519 22.53 -27.02 19.67
CA ALA A 519 22.46 -25.72 19.02
C ALA A 519 23.06 -25.76 17.61
N VAL A 520 24.21 -26.40 17.41
CA VAL A 520 24.82 -26.55 16.07
C VAL A 520 23.94 -27.39 15.14
N GLU A 521 23.34 -28.46 15.65
CA GLU A 521 22.38 -29.29 14.90
C GLU A 521 21.13 -28.47 14.52
N CYS A 522 20.59 -27.72 15.49
CA CYS A 522 19.42 -26.87 15.31
C CYS A 522 19.69 -25.69 14.36
N GLU A 523 20.88 -25.08 14.38
CA GLU A 523 21.28 -24.01 13.45
C GLU A 523 21.35 -24.49 12.01
N ARG A 524 21.71 -25.77 11.79
CA ARG A 524 21.78 -26.38 10.46
C ARG A 524 20.39 -26.63 9.87
N GLU A 525 19.45 -27.04 10.71
CA GLU A 525 18.09 -27.43 10.30
C GLU A 525 17.11 -26.24 10.35
N HIS A 526 17.29 -25.33 11.31
CA HIS A 526 16.49 -24.13 11.53
C HIS A 526 17.40 -22.90 11.70
N PRO A 527 17.93 -22.32 10.61
CA PRO A 527 18.84 -21.19 10.71
C PRO A 527 18.23 -20.04 11.52
N PRO A 528 19.00 -19.38 12.38
CA PRO A 528 18.48 -18.27 13.16
C PRO A 528 18.13 -17.09 12.24
N GLY A 529 16.99 -16.45 12.49
CA GLY A 529 16.60 -15.21 11.83
C GLY A 529 17.50 -14.06 12.33
N HIS A 530 17.44 -13.75 13.62
CA HIS A 530 18.36 -12.80 14.24
C HIS A 530 19.48 -13.51 15.01
N PHE A 531 20.71 -13.39 14.51
CA PHE A 531 21.90 -14.00 15.11
C PHE A 531 22.07 -13.65 16.60
N LEU A 532 21.98 -12.36 16.96
CA LEU A 532 22.16 -11.91 18.35
C LEU A 532 21.12 -12.47 19.32
N LEU A 533 19.87 -12.60 18.89
CA LEU A 533 18.79 -13.15 19.72
C LEU A 533 18.92 -14.66 19.88
N TRP A 534 19.48 -15.33 18.88
CA TRP A 534 19.83 -16.75 18.97
C TRP A 534 21.01 -17.00 19.90
N GLU A 535 22.08 -16.19 19.83
CA GLU A 535 23.19 -16.26 20.80
C GLU A 535 22.74 -16.04 22.24
N LEU A 536 21.75 -15.17 22.47
CA LEU A 536 21.17 -14.97 23.80
C LEU A 536 20.29 -16.14 24.27
N ALA A 537 19.76 -16.95 23.35
CA ALA A 537 18.91 -18.10 23.67
C ALA A 537 19.72 -19.38 23.95
N LYS A 538 20.97 -19.45 23.47
CA LYS A 538 21.94 -20.51 23.78
C LYS A 538 22.48 -20.36 25.20
#